data_AF-A0A9D7IYJ0-F1
#
_entry.id   AF-A0A9D7IYJ0-F1
#
_cell.length_a   1.000
_cell.length_b   1.000
_cell.length_c   1.000
_cell.angle_alpha   90.00
_cell.angle_beta   90.00
_cell.angle_gamma   90.00
#
_symmetry.space_group_name_H-M   'P 1'
#
loop_
_entity.id
_entity.type
_entity.pdbx_description
1 polymer ?
#
loop_
_entity_poly.entity_id
_entity_poly.type
_entity_poly.pdbx_seq_one_letter_code
_entity_poly.pdbx_strand_id
1 'polypeptide(L)'
;MKFIAPLYPPIAAAARIEGNVIVELVIDSEGKVNSGSAVEGPILLRKASEEAAMRWEFSKSPRQVKERKSRLTFRYILIQPNTGKQDVKPVFKAPSLVEIRYALQEVQI
;
A
#
# COMPACT_ATOMS: atom_id res chain seq x y z
N MET A 1 -7.40 14.38 -2.19
CA MET A 1 -6.49 13.36 -1.65
C MET A 1 -5.83 12.65 -2.82
N LYS A 2 -4.51 12.48 -2.78
CA LYS A 2 -3.72 11.78 -3.81
C LYS A 2 -3.06 10.58 -3.17
N PHE A 3 -3.01 9.47 -3.90
CA PHE A 3 -2.36 8.26 -3.44
C PHE A 3 -1.73 7.49 -4.59
N ILE A 4 -0.75 6.66 -4.25
CA ILE A 4 -0.09 5.74 -5.16
C ILE A 4 -0.11 4.35 -4.52
N ALA A 5 -0.32 3.32 -5.34
CA ALA A 5 -0.21 1.94 -4.90
C ALA A 5 1.27 1.57 -4.69
N PRO A 6 1.62 0.82 -3.64
CA PRO A 6 2.95 0.23 -3.52
C PRO A 6 3.29 -0.63 -4.73
N LEU A 7 4.55 -0.54 -5.15
CA LEU A 7 5.11 -1.51 -6.09
C LEU A 7 5.22 -2.86 -5.40
N TYR A 8 4.77 -3.93 -6.04
CA TYR A 8 4.99 -5.28 -5.53
C TYR A 8 6.48 -5.65 -5.72
N PRO A 9 7.25 -5.90 -4.66
CA PRO A 9 8.66 -6.24 -4.80
C PRO A 9 8.85 -7.55 -5.58
N PRO A 10 9.69 -7.60 -6.62
CA PRO A 10 9.89 -8.81 -7.42
C PRO A 10 10.29 -10.04 -6.59
N ILE A 11 11.13 -9.84 -5.57
CA ILE A 11 11.53 -10.91 -4.66
C ILE A 11 10.36 -11.47 -3.84
N ALA A 12 9.43 -10.61 -3.40
CA ALA A 12 8.24 -11.03 -2.69
C ALA A 12 7.28 -11.79 -3.62
N ALA A 13 7.13 -11.33 -4.86
CA ALA A 13 6.31 -12.00 -5.87
C ALA A 13 6.88 -13.39 -6.23
N ALA A 14 8.20 -13.49 -6.46
CA ALA A 14 8.88 -14.74 -6.75
C ALA A 14 8.78 -15.75 -5.59
N ALA A 15 8.87 -15.25 -4.35
CA ALA A 15 8.70 -16.04 -3.14
C ALA A 15 7.22 -16.31 -2.76
N ARG A 16 6.26 -15.86 -3.60
CA ARG A 16 4.81 -15.97 -3.37
C ARG A 16 4.34 -15.40 -2.03
N ILE A 17 4.97 -14.32 -1.57
CA ILE A 17 4.66 -13.69 -0.28
C ILE A 17 3.51 -12.73 -0.45
N GLU A 18 2.38 -13.06 0.16
CA GLU A 18 1.17 -12.23 0.25
C GLU A 18 0.94 -11.75 1.68
N GLY A 19 0.01 -10.82 1.86
CA GLY A 19 -0.47 -10.44 3.20
C GLY A 19 -0.71 -8.95 3.37
N ASN A 20 -1.05 -8.58 4.60
CA ASN A 20 -1.31 -7.21 4.98
C ASN A 20 -0.07 -6.59 5.59
N VAL A 21 0.26 -5.38 5.15
CA VAL A 21 1.23 -4.50 5.82
C VAL A 21 0.49 -3.35 6.44
N ILE A 22 0.70 -3.13 7.74
CA ILE A 22 0.14 -1.99 8.46
C ILE A 22 1.22 -0.94 8.62
N VAL A 23 0.95 0.27 8.12
CA VAL A 23 1.85 1.42 8.19
C VAL A 23 1.24 2.48 9.10
N GLU A 24 1.98 2.89 10.13
CA GLU A 24 1.66 4.05 10.95
C GLU A 24 2.24 5.32 10.33
N LEU A 25 1.40 6.33 10.19
CA LEU A 25 1.72 7.62 9.59
C LEU A 25 1.64 8.74 10.61
N VAL A 26 2.50 9.74 10.43
CA VAL A 26 2.35 11.08 11.01
C VAL A 26 2.05 12.04 9.87
N ILE A 27 0.90 12.70 9.93
CA ILE A 27 0.38 13.59 8.89
C ILE A 27 0.31 15.00 9.47
N ASP A 28 0.84 16.00 8.76
CA ASP A 28 0.77 17.40 9.17
C ASP A 28 -0.62 18.03 8.97
N SER A 29 -0.78 19.28 9.40
CA SER A 29 -2.03 20.04 9.25
C SER A 29 -2.43 20.26 7.79
N GLU A 30 -1.46 20.32 6.88
CA GLU A 30 -1.66 20.52 5.44
C GLU A 30 -2.01 19.21 4.70
N GLY A 31 -1.97 18.08 5.40
CA GLY A 31 -2.29 16.76 4.87
C GLY A 31 -1.10 16.03 4.26
N LYS A 32 0.13 16.51 4.42
CA LYS A 32 1.33 15.79 3.98
C LYS A 32 1.78 14.77 5.02
N VAL A 33 2.33 13.66 4.55
CA VAL A 33 2.90 12.63 5.42
C VAL A 33 4.34 13.00 5.78
N ASN A 34 4.61 13.23 7.06
CA ASN A 34 5.94 13.53 7.58
C ASN A 34 6.75 12.25 7.85
N SER A 35 6.07 11.19 8.28
CA SER A 35 6.70 9.88 8.51
C SER A 35 5.72 8.76 8.25
N GLY A 36 6.24 7.62 7.79
CA GLY A 36 5.49 6.38 7.62
C GLY A 36 6.37 5.19 7.96
N SER A 37 5.92 4.34 8.88
CA SER A 37 6.66 3.16 9.32
C SER A 37 5.76 1.93 9.36
N ALA A 38 6.22 0.84 8.75
CA ALA A 38 5.53 -0.43 8.77
C ALA A 38 5.70 -1.12 10.13
N VAL A 39 4.61 -1.19 10.89
CA VAL A 39 4.58 -1.78 12.23
C VAL A 39 4.26 -3.27 12.20
N GLU A 40 3.52 -3.73 11.17
CA GLU A 40 3.11 -5.13 11.01
C GLU A 40 3.21 -5.60 9.56
N GLY A 41 3.23 -6.92 9.36
CA GLY A 41 3.19 -7.56 8.05
C GLY A 41 4.53 -8.13 7.55
N PRO A 42 4.52 -8.77 6.37
CA PRO A 42 5.70 -9.46 5.83
C PRO A 42 6.85 -8.50 5.52
N ILE A 43 8.06 -8.81 6.01
CA ILE A 43 9.24 -7.94 5.94
C ILE A 43 9.54 -7.48 4.51
N LEU A 44 9.44 -8.40 3.55
CA LEU A 44 9.72 -8.11 2.14
C LEU A 44 8.72 -7.15 1.47
N LEU A 45 7.55 -6.90 2.09
CA LEU A 45 6.53 -5.98 1.58
C LEU A 45 6.55 -4.61 2.28
N ARG A 46 7.22 -4.51 3.44
CA ARG A 46 7.20 -3.32 4.30
C ARG A 46 7.76 -2.07 3.62
N LYS A 47 8.95 -2.17 3.04
CA LYS A 47 9.65 -1.05 2.39
C LYS A 47 8.78 -0.40 1.30
N ALA A 48 8.18 -1.22 0.43
CA ALA A 48 7.32 -0.73 -0.63
C ALA A 48 6.05 -0.05 -0.09
N SER A 49 5.48 -0.57 1.00
CA SER A 49 4.33 0.03 1.67
C SER A 49 4.67 1.40 2.28
N GLU A 50 5.82 1.50 2.95
CA GLU A 50 6.31 2.76 3.53
C GLU A 50 6.54 3.82 2.45
N GLU A 51 7.25 3.46 1.38
CA GLU A 51 7.54 4.37 0.26
C GLU A 51 6.28 4.89 -0.42
N ALA A 52 5.27 4.03 -0.59
CA ALA A 52 3.98 4.44 -1.13
C ALA A 52 3.26 5.39 -0.16
N ALA A 53 3.19 5.02 1.13
CA ALA A 53 2.48 5.80 2.13
C ALA A 53 3.07 7.19 2.32
N MET A 54 4.40 7.32 2.26
CA MET A 54 5.11 8.61 2.32
C MET A 54 4.74 9.57 1.18
N ARG A 55 4.24 9.07 0.06
CA ARG A 55 3.85 9.87 -1.11
C ARG A 55 2.36 10.25 -1.11
N TRP A 56 1.60 9.82 -0.11
CA TRP A 56 0.18 10.15 -0.04
C TRP A 56 -0.06 11.57 0.47
N GLU A 57 -1.09 12.21 -0.06
CA GLU A 57 -1.57 13.53 0.37
C GLU A 57 -3.02 13.39 0.86
N PHE A 58 -3.23 13.64 2.15
CA PHE A 58 -4.52 13.62 2.82
C PHE A 58 -5.22 14.98 2.76
N SER A 59 -6.50 15.00 3.09
CA SER A 59 -7.21 16.26 3.30
C SER A 59 -6.63 17.00 4.51
N LYS A 60 -6.56 18.33 4.40
CA LYS A 60 -6.15 19.22 5.49
C LYS A 60 -6.99 18.97 6.73
N SER A 61 -6.36 19.10 7.89
CA SER A 61 -7.07 18.97 9.16
C SER A 61 -7.95 20.21 9.38
N PRO A 62 -9.28 20.06 9.55
CA PRO A 62 -10.15 21.19 9.88
C PRO A 62 -9.93 21.72 11.30
N ARG A 63 -9.28 20.92 12.17
CA ARG A 63 -8.86 21.33 13.50
C ARG A 63 -7.39 21.75 13.44
N GLN A 64 -7.02 22.84 14.11
CA GLN A 64 -5.64 23.37 14.23
C GLN A 64 -4.70 22.44 15.02
N VAL A 65 -4.65 21.16 14.64
CA VAL A 65 -3.73 20.17 15.20
C VAL A 65 -2.48 20.18 14.34
N LYS A 66 -1.31 20.33 14.97
CA LYS A 66 -0.01 20.40 14.28
C LYS A 66 0.27 19.13 13.46
N GLU A 67 -0.12 17.97 13.99
CA GLU A 67 0.02 16.68 13.34
C GLU A 67 -1.01 15.68 13.87
N ARG A 68 -1.31 14.64 13.09
CA ARG A 68 -2.17 13.52 13.49
C ARG A 68 -1.56 12.19 13.10
N LYS A 69 -1.79 11.17 13.94
CA LYS A 69 -1.43 9.79 13.63
C LYS A 69 -2.52 9.10 12.82
N SER A 70 -2.13 8.25 11.88
CA SER A 70 -3.06 7.44 11.09
C SER A 70 -2.49 6.05 10.82
N ARG A 71 -3.34 5.05 10.58
CA ARG A 71 -2.93 3.70 10.17
C ARG A 71 -3.45 3.41 8.76
N LEU A 72 -2.60 2.86 7.92
CA LEU A 72 -2.94 2.36 6.59
C LEU A 72 -2.68 0.85 6.52
N THR A 73 -3.59 0.13 5.87
CA THR A 73 -3.39 -1.29 5.55
C THR A 73 -3.22 -1.46 4.05
N PHE A 74 -2.05 -1.96 3.66
CA PHE A 74 -1.75 -2.38 2.29
C PHE A 74 -1.92 -3.89 2.19
N ARG A 75 -2.87 -4.33 1.37
CA ARG A 75 -3.14 -5.75 1.17
C ARG A 75 -2.54 -6.20 -0.15
N TYR A 76 -1.57 -7.11 -0.08
CA TYR A 76 -0.91 -7.70 -1.23
C TYR A 76 -1.55 -9.06 -1.54
N ILE A 77 -2.07 -9.19 -2.77
CA ILE A 77 -2.69 -10.42 -3.28
C ILE A 77 -2.04 -10.79 -4.62
N LEU A 78 -1.61 -12.04 -4.73
CA LEU A 78 -1.13 -12.68 -5.95
C LEU A 78 -2.30 -13.36 -6.64
N ILE A 79 -2.61 -12.90 -7.85
CA ILE A 79 -3.62 -13.54 -8.70
C ILE A 79 -2.90 -14.54 -9.59
N GLN A 80 -3.34 -15.79 -9.55
CA GLN A 80 -2.79 -16.85 -10.41
C GLN A 80 -3.26 -16.65 -11.86
N PRO A 81 -2.39 -16.93 -12.85
CA PRO A 81 -2.63 -16.61 -14.26
C PRO A 81 -3.83 -17.33 -14.90
N ASN A 82 -4.40 -18.35 -14.25
CA ASN A 82 -5.61 -19.05 -14.73
C ASN A 82 -6.93 -18.35 -14.34
N THR A 83 -6.84 -17.13 -13.78
CA THR A 83 -8.00 -16.29 -13.46
C THR A 83 -8.20 -15.32 -14.62
N GLY A 84 -9.34 -15.37 -15.33
CA GLY A 84 -9.61 -14.56 -16.52
C GLY A 84 -9.19 -13.09 -16.39
N LYS A 85 -8.65 -12.51 -17.47
CA LYS A 85 -7.88 -11.25 -17.59
C LYS A 85 -8.55 -9.93 -17.09
N GLN A 86 -9.47 -9.93 -16.13
CA GLN A 86 -10.25 -8.74 -15.76
C GLN A 86 -10.00 -8.19 -14.35
N ASP A 87 -9.21 -8.83 -13.49
CA ASP A 87 -9.13 -8.47 -12.05
C ASP A 87 -7.84 -7.79 -11.57
N VAL A 88 -7.04 -7.16 -12.46
CA VAL A 88 -5.70 -6.64 -12.11
C VAL A 88 -5.66 -5.15 -11.72
N LYS A 89 -6.80 -4.48 -11.51
CA LYS A 89 -6.79 -3.06 -11.10
C LYS A 89 -6.70 -2.95 -9.56
N PRO A 90 -5.82 -2.09 -9.01
CA PRO A 90 -5.81 -1.81 -7.58
C PRO A 90 -7.17 -1.23 -7.16
N VAL A 91 -7.80 -1.81 -6.15
CA VAL A 91 -9.10 -1.38 -5.64
C VAL A 91 -8.89 -0.62 -4.34
N PHE A 92 -9.19 0.68 -4.35
CA PHE A 92 -9.16 1.52 -3.16
C PHE A 92 -10.52 1.44 -2.45
N LYS A 93 -10.56 0.90 -1.22
CA LYS A 93 -11.76 0.92 -0.36
C LYS A 93 -11.52 1.85 0.82
N ALA A 94 -12.15 3.01 0.78
CA ALA A 94 -12.07 4.00 1.85
C ALA A 94 -12.70 3.47 3.16
N PRO A 95 -12.17 3.87 4.34
CA PRO A 95 -11.14 4.88 4.56
C PRO A 95 -9.77 4.34 4.99
N SER A 96 -9.51 3.03 4.95
CA SER A 96 -8.21 2.49 5.43
C SER A 96 -7.63 1.28 4.68
N LEU A 97 -8.22 0.82 3.57
CA LEU A 97 -7.74 -0.37 2.86
C LEU A 97 -7.41 -0.09 1.39
N VAL A 98 -6.17 -0.39 1.01
CA VAL A 98 -5.73 -0.43 -0.40
C VAL A 98 -5.41 -1.86 -0.78
N GLU A 99 -6.17 -2.40 -1.73
CA GLU A 99 -5.95 -3.73 -2.28
C GLU A 99 -5.08 -3.64 -3.54
N ILE A 100 -3.87 -4.20 -3.47
CA ILE A 100 -2.92 -4.31 -4.58
C ILE A 100 -3.04 -5.72 -5.14
N ARG A 101 -3.37 -5.81 -6.42
CA ARG A 101 -3.55 -7.08 -7.12
C ARG A 101 -2.47 -7.19 -8.18
N TYR A 102 -1.59 -8.18 -8.04
CA TYR A 102 -0.49 -8.42 -8.98
C TYR A 102 -0.68 -9.77 -9.68
N ALA A 103 -0.56 -9.78 -11.01
CA ALA A 103 -0.61 -10.99 -11.82
C ALA A 103 0.83 -11.44 -12.14
N LEU A 104 1.16 -12.69 -11.82
CA LEU A 104 2.43 -13.30 -12.21
C LEU A 104 2.42 -13.54 -13.73
N GLN A 105 3.45 -13.08 -14.45
CA GLN A 105 3.61 -13.37 -15.88
C GLN A 105 4.25 -14.75 -16.07
N GLU A 106 3.71 -15.56 -16.98
CA GLU A 106 4.38 -16.78 -17.43
C GLU A 106 5.60 -16.41 -18.29
N VAL A 107 6.75 -16.98 -17.95
CA VAL A 107 7.95 -16.92 -18.79
C VAL A 107 7.72 -17.86 -19.96
N GLN A 108 7.50 -17.32 -21.16
CA GLN A 108 7.62 -18.11 -22.38
C GLN A 108 9.11 -18.38 -22.64
N ILE A 109 9.48 -19.65 -22.60
CA ILE A 109 10.74 -20.19 -23.15
C ILE A 109 10.52 -20.47 -24.63
#